data_AF-A0A4S4KNX8-F1
#
_entry.id   AF-A0A4S4KNX8-F1
#
_cell.length_a   1.000
_cell.length_b   1.000
_cell.length_c   1.000
_cell.angle_alpha   90.00
_cell.angle_beta   90.00
_cell.angle_gamma   90.00
#
_symmetry.space_group_name_H-M   'P 1'
#
loop_
_entity.id
_entity.type
_entity.pdbx_description
1 polymer ?
#
loop_
_entity_poly.entity_id
_entity_poly.type
_entity_poly.pdbx_seq_one_letter_code
_entity_poly.pdbx_strand_id
1 'polypeptide(L)'
;MIAWIPNVVAFIVMFAVGGKTLAHVPITGSVPVTVSSIMSFGSALGVTVVSWSTIAPDYGIFHDAKASSMRIFIYAYLGFFVSSVVHMIGAAFTAAADYVPSWDEGLGGTGNVGGLFAAILAPSGGFGKFLLVLIALTTPSAIAPTMYTVCTSFMTVASIFSRIPRCVFAVISTAILIPVGIIGASHFYATFVQILSKIISQVP
;
A
#
# COMPACT_ATOMS: atom_id res chain seq x y z
N MET A 1 -7.53 17.15 1.66
CA MET A 1 -7.08 16.35 2.84
C MET A 1 -8.19 15.46 3.46
N ILE A 2 -9.19 14.98 2.69
CA ILE A 2 -10.31 14.18 3.23
C ILE A 2 -10.30 12.72 2.71
N ALA A 3 -9.39 12.37 1.79
CA ALA A 3 -9.36 11.08 1.10
C ALA A 3 -9.14 9.86 2.02
N TRP A 4 -8.69 10.06 3.26
CA TRP A 4 -8.45 8.98 4.24
C TRP A 4 -9.72 8.58 5.04
N ILE A 5 -10.74 9.46 5.10
CA ILE A 5 -11.95 9.21 5.90
C ILE A 5 -12.69 7.95 5.42
N PRO A 6 -12.93 7.74 4.10
CA PRO A 6 -13.58 6.52 3.62
C PRO A 6 -12.86 5.23 4.06
N ASN A 7 -11.52 5.26 4.10
CA ASN A 7 -10.71 4.11 4.50
C ASN A 7 -10.82 3.81 5.97
N VAL A 8 -10.79 4.84 6.82
CA VAL A 8 -10.97 4.67 8.26
C VAL A 8 -12.36 4.11 8.56
N VAL A 9 -13.40 4.62 7.90
CA VAL A 9 -14.76 4.06 8.03
C VAL A 9 -14.79 2.59 7.60
N ALA A 10 -14.16 2.25 6.47
CA ALA A 10 -14.09 0.87 6.00
C ALA A 10 -13.38 -0.05 7.00
N PHE A 11 -12.24 0.36 7.57
CA PHE A 11 -11.53 -0.42 8.59
C PHE A 11 -12.33 -0.61 9.87
N ILE A 12 -13.06 0.41 10.34
CA ILE A 12 -13.94 0.29 11.51
C ILE A 12 -15.04 -0.74 11.25
N VAL A 13 -15.65 -0.72 10.06
CA VAL A 13 -16.72 -1.66 9.69
C VAL A 13 -16.17 -3.08 9.54
N MET A 14 -14.99 -3.23 8.94
CA MET A 14 -14.30 -4.52 8.89
C MET A 14 -14.05 -5.09 10.29
N PHE A 15 -13.63 -4.26 11.25
CA PHE A 15 -13.48 -4.70 12.64
C PHE A 15 -14.80 -5.02 13.32
N ALA A 16 -15.85 -4.24 13.08
CA ALA A 16 -17.16 -4.49 13.68
C ALA A 16 -17.74 -5.84 13.21
N VAL A 17 -17.51 -6.19 11.95
CA VAL A 17 -18.05 -7.41 11.32
C VAL A 17 -17.13 -8.61 11.57
N GLY A 18 -15.83 -8.45 11.37
CA GLY A 18 -14.84 -9.52 11.48
C GLY A 18 -14.24 -9.70 12.88
N GLY A 19 -14.42 -8.74 13.79
CA GLY A 19 -13.78 -8.75 15.11
C GLY A 19 -14.19 -9.92 15.99
N LYS A 20 -15.45 -10.37 15.91
CA LYS A 20 -15.90 -11.58 16.60
C LYS A 20 -15.15 -12.80 16.07
N THR A 21 -15.03 -12.93 14.75
CA THR A 21 -14.29 -14.03 14.13
C THR A 21 -12.82 -13.99 14.53
N LEU A 22 -12.17 -12.82 14.48
CA LEU A 22 -10.79 -12.62 14.92
C LEU A 22 -10.56 -13.03 16.39
N ALA A 23 -11.52 -12.77 17.28
CA ALA A 23 -11.41 -13.15 18.69
C ALA A 23 -11.49 -14.67 18.94
N HIS A 24 -12.07 -15.44 18.01
CA HIS A 24 -12.18 -16.89 18.11
C HIS A 24 -11.07 -17.63 17.34
N VAL A 25 -10.24 -16.93 16.55
CA VAL A 25 -9.10 -17.53 15.87
C VAL A 25 -7.99 -17.84 16.89
N PRO A 26 -7.42 -19.06 16.88
CA PRO A 26 -6.29 -19.39 17.74
C PRO A 26 -5.10 -18.46 17.48
N ILE A 27 -4.62 -17.79 18.53
CA ILE A 27 -3.41 -16.91 18.46
C ILE A 27 -2.13 -17.76 18.34
N THR A 28 -2.20 -19.05 18.71
CA THR A 28 -1.12 -20.01 18.56
C THR A 28 -1.26 -20.72 17.22
N GLY A 29 -0.64 -20.17 16.18
CA GLY A 29 -0.45 -20.89 14.92
C GLY A 29 0.31 -22.19 15.16
N SER A 30 0.02 -23.22 14.37
CA SER A 30 0.70 -24.53 14.42
C SER A 30 2.19 -24.47 14.04
N VAL A 31 2.63 -23.34 13.46
CA VAL A 31 4.00 -23.13 13.00
C VAL A 31 4.70 -22.09 13.90
N PRO A 32 5.86 -22.42 14.50
CA PRO A 32 6.66 -21.47 15.25
C PRO A 32 7.06 -20.28 14.38
N VAL A 33 6.92 -19.07 14.91
CA VAL A 33 7.40 -17.86 14.23
C VAL A 33 8.92 -17.97 14.05
N THR A 34 9.36 -18.02 12.80
CA THR A 34 10.79 -18.09 12.49
C THR A 34 11.39 -16.68 12.46
N VAL A 35 12.69 -16.58 12.78
CA VAL A 35 13.44 -15.31 12.67
C VAL A 35 13.38 -14.75 11.25
N SER A 36 13.41 -15.62 10.23
CA SER A 36 13.31 -15.20 8.83
C SER A 36 11.95 -14.59 8.51
N SER A 37 10.84 -15.09 9.05
CA SER A 37 9.52 -14.48 8.89
C SER A 37 9.44 -13.08 9.51
N ILE A 38 10.00 -12.90 10.72
CA ILE A 38 10.04 -11.58 11.39
C ILE A 38 10.87 -10.60 10.58
N MET A 39 12.07 -11.01 10.15
CA MET A 39 12.96 -10.16 9.35
C MET A 39 12.36 -9.81 7.99
N SER A 40 11.63 -10.75 7.36
CA SER A 40 10.96 -10.52 6.08
C SER A 40 9.78 -9.55 6.22
N PHE A 41 8.98 -9.68 7.28
CA PHE A 41 7.90 -8.72 7.55
C PHE A 41 8.45 -7.33 7.89
N GLY A 42 9.48 -7.27 8.75
CA GLY A 42 10.14 -6.02 9.11
C GLY A 42 10.80 -5.32 7.92
N SER A 43 11.44 -6.07 7.02
CA SER A 43 12.03 -5.51 5.80
C SER A 43 10.97 -5.00 4.83
N ALA A 44 9.85 -5.72 4.67
CA ALA A 44 8.73 -5.27 3.84
C ALA A 44 8.13 -3.94 4.35
N LEU A 45 7.95 -3.80 5.67
CA LEU A 45 7.52 -2.53 6.28
C LEU A 45 8.57 -1.44 6.09
N GLY A 46 9.85 -1.75 6.31
CA GLY A 46 10.97 -0.83 6.16
C GLY A 46 11.06 -0.26 4.74
N VAL A 47 11.03 -1.12 3.72
CA VAL A 47 11.05 -0.71 2.31
C VAL A 47 9.83 0.15 1.97
N THR A 48 8.66 -0.21 2.49
CA THR A 48 7.43 0.57 2.28
C THR A 48 7.61 2.00 2.80
N VAL A 49 8.08 2.19 4.04
CA VAL A 49 8.29 3.53 4.60
C VAL A 49 9.40 4.30 3.87
N VAL A 50 10.52 3.65 3.56
CA VAL A 50 11.64 4.28 2.85
C VAL A 50 11.22 4.75 1.46
N SER A 51 10.34 4.03 0.77
CA SER A 51 9.85 4.43 -0.55
C SER A 51 9.21 5.84 -0.55
N TRP A 52 8.49 6.19 0.52
CA TRP A 52 7.85 7.50 0.67
C TRP A 52 8.83 8.62 0.97
N SER A 53 10.00 8.31 1.54
CA SER A 53 11.02 9.32 1.87
C SER A 53 11.58 10.00 0.62
N THR A 54 11.60 9.30 -0.52
CA THR A 54 12.05 9.85 -1.81
C THR A 54 11.09 10.89 -2.40
N ILE A 55 9.82 10.85 -2.00
CA ILE A 55 8.73 11.68 -2.52
C ILE A 55 8.44 12.86 -1.58
N ALA A 56 8.73 12.71 -0.28
CA ALA A 56 8.47 13.72 0.73
C ALA A 56 9.04 15.13 0.43
N PRO A 57 10.26 15.30 -0.14
CA PRO A 57 10.83 16.63 -0.41
C PRO A 57 9.99 17.47 -1.39
N ASP A 58 9.29 16.83 -2.32
CA ASP A 58 8.48 17.52 -3.33
C ASP A 58 7.28 18.27 -2.74
N TYR A 59 6.85 17.89 -1.53
CA TYR A 59 5.80 18.57 -0.77
C TYR A 59 6.35 19.61 0.20
N GLY A 60 7.67 19.70 0.34
CA GLY A 60 8.32 20.70 1.18
C GLY A 60 8.00 22.14 0.77
N ILE A 61 7.63 22.35 -0.50
CA ILE A 61 7.20 23.65 -1.03
C ILE A 61 5.94 24.21 -0.36
N PHE A 62 5.13 23.35 0.29
CA PHE A 62 3.91 23.76 0.98
C PHE A 62 4.16 24.11 2.46
N HIS A 63 5.36 23.91 2.97
CA HIS A 63 5.71 24.32 4.32
C HIS A 63 6.00 25.82 4.38
N ASP A 64 5.57 26.47 5.45
CA ASP A 64 5.99 27.83 5.77
C ASP A 64 7.50 27.84 6.06
N ALA A 65 8.22 28.79 5.48
CA ALA A 65 9.66 28.98 5.70
C ALA A 65 10.02 29.21 7.19
N LYS A 66 9.06 29.62 8.02
CA LYS A 66 9.24 29.81 9.47
C LYS A 66 8.94 28.54 10.31
N ALA A 67 8.50 27.46 9.69
CA ALA A 67 8.17 26.23 10.41
C ALA A 67 9.43 25.56 10.99
N SER A 68 9.36 25.12 12.25
CA SER A 68 10.47 24.41 12.90
C SER A 68 10.66 23.01 12.27
N SER A 69 11.89 22.70 11.86
CA SER A 69 12.25 21.39 11.28
C SER A 69 11.92 20.23 12.20
N MET A 70 12.08 20.39 13.52
CA MET A 70 11.73 19.36 14.50
C MET A 70 10.22 19.10 14.57
N ARG A 71 9.42 20.14 14.40
CA ARG A 71 7.96 20.01 14.38
C ARG A 71 7.50 19.23 13.14
N ILE A 72 8.09 19.53 11.98
CA ILE A 72 7.82 18.81 10.73
C ILE A 72 8.23 17.33 10.89
N PHE A 73 9.42 17.07 11.45
CA PHE A 73 9.91 15.73 11.70
C PHE A 73 8.97 14.92 12.60
N ILE A 74 8.56 15.47 13.75
CA ILE A 74 7.67 14.78 14.69
C ILE A 74 6.33 14.46 14.03
N TYR A 75 5.75 15.40 13.29
CA TYR A 75 4.47 15.17 12.60
C TYR A 75 4.57 14.10 11.51
N ALA A 76 5.62 14.14 10.69
CA ALA A 76 5.87 13.12 9.67
C ALA A 76 6.11 11.75 10.32
N TYR A 77 6.96 11.69 11.35
CA TYR A 77 7.29 10.45 12.06
C TYR A 77 6.05 9.82 12.70
N LEU A 78 5.25 10.59 13.44
CA LEU A 78 4.01 10.09 14.06
C LEU A 78 2.98 9.66 13.01
N GLY A 79 2.87 10.39 11.89
CA GLY A 79 2.01 10.00 10.79
C GLY A 79 2.38 8.64 10.20
N PHE A 80 3.66 8.44 9.86
CA PHE A 80 4.15 7.15 9.37
C PHE A 80 4.07 6.05 10.42
N PHE A 81 4.36 6.36 11.68
CA PHE A 81 4.27 5.39 12.78
C PHE A 81 2.84 4.87 12.96
N VAL A 82 1.85 5.76 13.04
CA VAL A 82 0.44 5.39 13.15
C VAL A 82 -0.01 4.58 11.92
N SER A 83 0.42 4.98 10.72
CA SER A 83 0.12 4.22 9.49
C SER A 83 0.75 2.82 9.49
N SER A 84 1.94 2.66 10.08
CA SER A 84 2.61 1.35 10.19
C SER A 84 1.88 0.43 11.17
N VAL A 85 1.32 0.97 12.27
CA VAL A 85 0.49 0.17 13.20
C VAL A 85 -0.76 -0.37 12.49
N VAL A 86 -1.35 0.39 11.58
CA VAL A 86 -2.52 -0.06 10.79
C VAL A 86 -2.21 -1.26 9.89
N HIS A 87 -0.96 -1.47 9.46
CA HIS A 87 -0.58 -2.67 8.70
C HIS A 87 -0.79 -3.98 9.49
N MET A 88 -0.73 -3.92 10.83
CA MET A 88 -1.00 -5.07 11.68
C MET A 88 -2.44 -5.57 11.53
N ILE A 89 -3.37 -4.67 11.20
CA ILE A 89 -4.78 -5.01 10.97
C ILE A 89 -4.90 -5.93 9.75
N GLY A 90 -4.25 -5.55 8.65
CA GLY A 90 -4.20 -6.38 7.45
C GLY A 90 -3.56 -7.74 7.73
N ALA A 91 -2.43 -7.76 8.44
CA ALA A 91 -1.77 -8.99 8.84
C ALA A 91 -2.67 -9.90 9.69
N ALA A 92 -3.44 -9.35 10.62
CA ALA A 92 -4.37 -10.11 11.45
C ALA A 92 -5.49 -10.75 10.63
N PHE A 93 -6.10 -10.01 9.69
CA PHE A 93 -7.15 -10.55 8.83
C PHE A 93 -6.61 -11.61 7.86
N THR A 94 -5.42 -11.42 7.30
CA THR A 94 -4.79 -12.43 6.43
C THR A 94 -4.43 -13.69 7.22
N ALA A 95 -3.88 -13.57 8.43
CA ALA A 95 -3.57 -14.73 9.27
C ALA A 95 -4.83 -15.47 9.74
N ALA A 96 -5.94 -14.75 9.93
CA ALA A 96 -7.22 -15.35 10.27
C ALA A 96 -7.94 -16.00 9.07
N ALA A 97 -7.52 -15.69 7.84
CA ALA A 97 -8.14 -16.24 6.64
C ALA A 97 -8.04 -17.77 6.60
N ASP A 98 -6.91 -18.35 7.03
CA ASP A 98 -6.66 -19.79 7.09
C ASP A 98 -7.71 -20.56 7.93
N TYR A 99 -8.41 -19.87 8.85
CA TYR A 99 -9.39 -20.48 9.76
C TYR A 99 -10.84 -20.22 9.33
N VAL A 100 -11.05 -19.41 8.29
CA VAL A 100 -12.37 -18.98 7.83
C VAL A 100 -12.48 -19.30 6.34
N PRO A 101 -13.18 -20.37 5.94
CA PRO A 101 -13.19 -20.83 4.55
C PRO A 101 -13.59 -19.74 3.52
N SER A 102 -14.52 -18.86 3.88
CA SER A 102 -14.93 -17.76 2.99
C SER A 102 -13.85 -16.68 2.82
N TRP A 103 -13.00 -16.48 3.82
CA TRP A 103 -11.88 -15.53 3.75
C TRP A 103 -10.70 -16.12 2.99
N ASP A 104 -10.42 -17.41 3.20
CA ASP A 104 -9.43 -18.16 2.42
C ASP A 104 -9.81 -18.22 0.94
N GLU A 105 -11.07 -18.52 0.62
CA GLU A 105 -11.58 -18.49 -0.76
C GLU A 105 -11.49 -17.08 -1.37
N GLY A 106 -11.81 -16.05 -0.59
CA GLY A 106 -11.70 -14.65 -1.00
C GLY A 106 -10.26 -14.20 -1.26
N LEU A 107 -9.31 -14.64 -0.42
CA LEU A 107 -7.90 -14.38 -0.61
C LEU A 107 -7.34 -15.18 -1.79
N GLY A 108 -7.75 -16.44 -1.96
CA GLY A 108 -7.32 -17.34 -3.02
C GLY A 108 -5.81 -17.64 -2.99
N GLY A 109 -5.40 -18.69 -3.72
CA GLY A 109 -4.01 -19.15 -3.75
C GLY A 109 -2.99 -18.13 -4.28
N THR A 110 -3.43 -17.02 -4.89
CA THR A 110 -2.58 -15.96 -5.44
C THR A 110 -2.52 -14.69 -4.59
N GLY A 111 -3.19 -14.62 -3.43
CA GLY A 111 -3.14 -13.45 -2.53
C GLY A 111 -3.99 -12.25 -3.00
N ASN A 112 -5.21 -12.51 -3.45
CA ASN A 112 -6.21 -11.50 -3.80
C ASN A 112 -6.78 -10.77 -2.57
N VAL A 113 -6.07 -9.74 -2.12
CA VAL A 113 -6.48 -8.90 -0.98
C VAL A 113 -7.85 -8.24 -1.20
N GLY A 114 -8.20 -7.90 -2.45
CA GLY A 114 -9.51 -7.33 -2.77
C GLY A 114 -10.66 -8.31 -2.53
N GLY A 115 -10.45 -9.58 -2.86
CA GLY A 115 -11.40 -10.65 -2.57
C GLY A 115 -11.53 -10.93 -1.07
N LEU A 116 -10.43 -10.84 -0.31
CA LEU A 116 -10.46 -10.91 1.15
C LEU A 116 -11.32 -9.78 1.76
N PHE A 117 -11.16 -8.53 1.30
CA PHE A 117 -12.02 -7.42 1.75
C PHE A 117 -13.50 -7.66 1.41
N ALA A 118 -13.79 -8.18 0.23
CA ALA A 118 -15.15 -8.52 -0.18
C ALA A 118 -15.77 -9.59 0.73
N ALA A 119 -15.01 -10.62 1.09
CA ALA A 119 -15.45 -11.70 1.97
C ALA A 119 -15.70 -11.22 3.41
N ILE A 120 -14.81 -10.37 3.96
CA ILE A 120 -14.96 -9.80 5.31
C ILE A 120 -16.19 -8.88 5.37
N LEU A 121 -16.43 -8.09 4.33
CA LEU A 121 -17.54 -7.12 4.28
C LEU A 121 -18.87 -7.74 3.81
N ALA A 122 -18.88 -8.99 3.33
CA ALA A 122 -20.09 -9.66 2.84
C ALA A 122 -21.28 -9.64 3.83
N PRO A 123 -21.09 -9.82 5.15
CA PRO A 123 -22.19 -9.75 6.12
C PRO A 123 -22.84 -8.36 6.22
N SER A 124 -22.18 -7.29 5.76
CA SER A 124 -22.74 -5.93 5.70
C SER A 124 -23.63 -5.69 4.47
N GLY A 125 -23.85 -6.70 3.63
CA GLY A 125 -24.75 -6.64 2.48
C GLY A 125 -24.40 -5.51 1.50
N GLY A 126 -25.39 -4.69 1.14
CA GLY A 126 -25.23 -3.60 0.18
C GLY A 126 -24.24 -2.52 0.63
N PHE A 127 -24.15 -2.24 1.93
CA PHE A 127 -23.19 -1.27 2.47
C PHE A 127 -21.75 -1.76 2.35
N GLY A 128 -21.52 -3.06 2.56
CA GLY A 128 -20.20 -3.68 2.36
C GLY A 128 -19.69 -3.54 0.92
N LYS A 129 -20.56 -3.71 -0.08
CA LYS A 129 -20.22 -3.49 -1.49
C LYS A 129 -19.87 -2.03 -1.78
N PHE A 130 -20.59 -1.08 -1.19
CA PHE A 130 -20.27 0.34 -1.32
C PHE A 130 -18.89 0.67 -0.72
N LEU A 131 -18.59 0.15 0.47
CA LEU A 131 -17.27 0.31 1.10
C LEU A 131 -16.15 -0.32 0.27
N LEU A 132 -16.39 -1.48 -0.34
CA LEU A 132 -15.41 -2.13 -1.21
C LEU A 132 -15.03 -1.24 -2.40
N VAL A 133 -15.99 -0.53 -3.00
CA VAL A 133 -15.72 0.45 -4.06
C VAL A 133 -14.86 1.61 -3.53
N LEU A 134 -15.18 2.12 -2.33
CA LEU A 134 -14.39 3.19 -1.72
C LEU A 134 -12.94 2.75 -1.42
N ILE A 135 -12.76 1.52 -0.93
CA ILE A 135 -11.43 0.94 -0.73
C ILE A 135 -10.69 0.82 -2.06
N ALA A 136 -11.35 0.34 -3.12
CA ALA A 136 -10.75 0.24 -4.45
C ALA A 136 -10.29 1.61 -5.00
N LEU A 137 -10.98 2.70 -4.65
CA LEU A 137 -10.58 4.07 -5.03
C LEU A 137 -9.35 4.59 -4.26
N THR A 138 -8.90 3.90 -3.22
CA THR A 138 -7.68 4.27 -2.48
C THR A 138 -6.42 4.03 -3.29
N THR A 139 -6.40 2.96 -4.07
CA THR A 139 -5.25 2.62 -4.93
C THR A 139 -4.91 3.77 -5.89
N PRO A 140 -5.84 4.31 -6.70
CA PRO A 140 -5.53 5.47 -7.52
C PRO A 140 -5.26 6.74 -6.72
N SER A 141 -5.85 6.90 -5.52
CA SER A 141 -5.52 8.04 -4.64
C SER A 141 -4.05 8.03 -4.19
N ALA A 142 -3.46 6.87 -3.94
CA ALA A 142 -2.05 6.73 -3.58
C ALA A 142 -1.10 7.00 -4.76
N ILE A 143 -1.60 6.90 -5.99
CA ILE A 143 -0.83 7.17 -7.21
C ILE A 143 -0.74 8.68 -7.49
N ALA A 144 -1.67 9.50 -7.01
CA ALA A 144 -1.63 10.94 -7.27
C ALA A 144 -0.33 11.62 -6.74
N PRO A 145 0.14 11.32 -5.51
CA PRO A 145 1.41 11.84 -5.02
C PRO A 145 2.64 11.36 -5.81
N THR A 146 2.67 10.09 -6.20
CA THR A 146 3.80 9.53 -6.96
C THR A 146 3.84 10.13 -8.36
N MET A 147 2.69 10.32 -9.00
CA MET A 147 2.56 10.96 -10.30
C MET A 147 3.02 12.41 -10.28
N TYR A 148 2.71 13.15 -9.21
CA TYR A 148 3.20 14.52 -9.00
C TYR A 148 4.74 14.55 -8.98
N THR A 149 5.36 13.65 -8.21
CA THR A 149 6.82 13.53 -8.08
C THR A 149 7.52 13.13 -9.36
N VAL A 150 6.92 12.22 -10.13
CA VAL A 150 7.46 11.87 -11.46
C VAL A 150 7.48 13.10 -12.36
N CYS A 151 6.40 13.88 -12.37
CA CYS A 151 6.32 15.09 -13.19
C CYS A 151 7.34 16.16 -12.76
N THR A 152 7.51 16.41 -11.46
CA THR A 152 8.53 17.35 -10.96
C THR A 152 9.93 16.89 -11.30
N SER A 153 10.21 15.59 -11.16
CA SER A 153 11.50 14.99 -11.47
C SER A 153 11.88 15.17 -12.94
N PHE A 154 10.96 14.93 -13.89
CA PHE A 154 11.24 15.16 -15.31
C PHE A 154 11.54 16.63 -15.64
N MET A 155 10.88 17.55 -14.95
CA MET A 155 11.12 19.00 -15.12
C MET A 155 12.47 19.45 -14.55
N THR A 156 13.04 18.73 -13.58
CA THR A 156 14.36 19.06 -12.98
C THR A 156 15.54 18.44 -13.72
N VAL A 157 15.33 17.37 -14.50
CA VAL A 157 16.41 16.67 -15.24
C VAL A 157 17.08 17.56 -16.30
N ALA A 158 16.33 18.38 -17.03
CA ALA A 158 16.91 19.30 -18.01
C ALA A 158 16.05 20.56 -18.20
N SER A 159 16.70 21.69 -18.43
CA SER A 159 16.04 22.98 -18.68
C SER A 159 15.13 23.01 -19.92
N ILE A 160 15.29 22.03 -20.81
CA ILE A 160 14.41 21.83 -21.97
C ILE A 160 13.06 21.25 -21.54
N PHE A 161 13.07 20.32 -20.57
CA PHE A 161 11.85 19.66 -20.09
C PHE A 161 10.98 20.57 -19.22
N SER A 162 11.55 21.60 -18.59
CA SER A 162 10.76 22.59 -17.83
C SER A 162 9.86 23.47 -18.70
N ARG A 163 10.08 23.51 -20.02
CA ARG A 163 9.22 24.24 -20.98
C ARG A 163 7.94 23.49 -21.35
N ILE A 164 7.84 22.20 -21.03
CA ILE A 164 6.68 21.37 -21.36
C ILE A 164 5.66 21.49 -20.21
N PRO A 165 4.36 21.74 -20.50
CA PRO A 165 3.32 21.79 -19.48
C PRO A 165 3.23 20.47 -18.69
N ARG A 166 3.10 20.56 -17.36
CA ARG A 166 3.02 19.40 -16.45
C ARG A 166 1.97 18.37 -16.86
N CYS A 167 0.84 18.79 -17.41
CA CYS A 167 -0.23 17.89 -17.86
C CYS A 167 0.25 16.87 -18.90
N VAL A 168 1.21 17.25 -19.76
CA VAL A 168 1.77 16.36 -20.78
C VAL A 168 2.57 15.22 -20.12
N PHE A 169 3.42 15.54 -19.15
CA PHE A 169 4.15 14.52 -18.39
C PHE A 169 3.22 13.59 -17.60
N ALA A 170 2.13 14.12 -17.04
CA ALA A 170 1.14 13.31 -16.33
C ALA A 170 0.43 12.34 -17.28
N VAL A 171 0.04 12.78 -18.47
CA VAL A 171 -0.61 11.92 -19.49
C VAL A 171 0.35 10.83 -19.96
N ILE A 172 1.59 11.18 -20.31
CA ILE A 172 2.61 10.20 -20.75
C ILE A 172 2.88 9.17 -19.66
N SER A 173 3.10 9.62 -18.42
CA SER A 173 3.35 8.74 -17.28
C SER A 173 2.18 7.81 -17.01
N THR A 174 0.93 8.30 -17.13
CA THR A 174 -0.28 7.49 -17.02
C THR A 174 -0.39 6.46 -18.14
N ALA A 175 -0.11 6.87 -19.39
CA ALA A 175 -0.14 5.99 -20.55
C ALA A 175 0.88 4.85 -20.46
N ILE A 176 2.02 5.08 -19.79
CA ILE A 176 3.02 4.04 -19.51
C ILE A 176 2.60 3.19 -18.29
N LEU A 177 2.06 3.81 -17.24
CA LEU A 177 1.70 3.12 -16.01
C LEU A 177 0.58 2.08 -16.23
N ILE A 178 -0.41 2.36 -17.07
CA ILE A 178 -1.53 1.45 -17.36
C ILE A 178 -1.06 0.08 -17.90
N PRO A 179 -0.33 -0.02 -19.03
CA PRO A 179 0.12 -1.31 -19.56
C PRO A 179 1.08 -2.01 -18.61
N VAL A 180 1.97 -1.27 -17.93
CA VAL A 180 2.88 -1.84 -16.92
C VAL A 180 2.08 -2.44 -15.75
N GLY A 181 1.02 -1.77 -15.30
CA GLY A 181 0.15 -2.26 -14.24
C GLY A 181 -0.62 -3.52 -14.64
N ILE A 182 -1.14 -3.58 -15.87
CA ILE A 182 -1.87 -4.76 -16.39
C ILE A 182 -0.95 -5.99 -16.46
N ILE A 183 0.25 -5.82 -17.02
CA ILE A 183 1.23 -6.93 -17.12
C ILE A 183 1.75 -7.28 -15.72
N GLY A 184 2.02 -6.27 -14.88
CA GLY A 184 2.43 -6.45 -13.50
C GLY A 184 1.43 -7.28 -12.70
N ALA A 185 0.13 -7.03 -12.84
CA ALA A 185 -0.90 -7.79 -12.11
C ALA A 185 -0.84 -9.31 -12.37
N SER A 186 -0.33 -9.74 -13.52
CA SER A 186 -0.23 -11.16 -13.89
C SER A 186 1.18 -11.75 -13.71
N HIS A 187 2.23 -10.96 -13.91
CA HIS A 187 3.61 -11.47 -14.00
C HIS A 187 4.58 -10.86 -12.98
N PHE A 188 4.15 -9.89 -12.16
CA PHE A 188 5.05 -9.13 -11.29
C PHE A 188 5.95 -10.01 -10.43
N TYR A 189 5.37 -10.99 -9.73
CA TYR A 189 6.14 -11.89 -8.87
C TYR A 189 7.18 -12.70 -9.65
N ALA A 190 6.78 -13.30 -10.77
CA ALA A 190 7.66 -14.10 -11.61
C ALA A 190 8.82 -13.25 -12.17
N THR A 191 8.53 -12.04 -12.65
CA THR A 191 9.55 -11.11 -13.17
C THR A 191 10.52 -10.68 -12.07
N PHE A 192 10.02 -10.38 -10.86
CA PHE A 192 10.87 -9.94 -9.75
C PHE A 192 11.82 -11.04 -9.28
N VAL A 193 11.31 -12.27 -9.14
CA VAL A 193 12.13 -13.45 -8.80
C VAL A 193 13.21 -13.66 -9.86
N GLN A 194 12.86 -13.57 -11.15
CA GLN A 194 13.84 -13.73 -12.24
C GLN A 194 14.96 -12.69 -12.20
N ILE A 195 14.64 -11.42 -11.93
CA ILE A 195 15.64 -10.35 -11.81
C ILE A 195 16.56 -10.60 -10.62
N LEU A 196 15.99 -10.89 -9.45
CA LEU A 196 16.76 -11.15 -8.23
C LEU A 196 17.67 -12.38 -8.39
N SER A 197 17.17 -13.47 -8.97
CA SER A 197 17.98 -14.65 -9.26
C SER A 197 19.16 -14.33 -10.17
N LYS A 198 18.97 -13.48 -11.18
CA LYS A 198 20.08 -13.03 -12.05
C LYS A 198 21.10 -12.19 -11.29
N ILE A 199 20.66 -11.25 -10.46
CA ILE A 199 21.58 -10.41 -9.68
C ILE A 199 22.40 -11.25 -8.69
N ILE A 200 21.75 -12.17 -7.97
CA ILE A 200 22.42 -13.07 -7.00
C ILE A 200 23.41 -13.99 -7.71
N SER A 201 23.09 -14.49 -8.91
CA SER A 201 24.01 -15.30 -9.71
C SER A 201 25.25 -14.57 -10.23
N GLN A 202 25.28 -13.23 -10.14
CA GLN A 202 26.39 -12.38 -10.57
C GLN A 202 27.27 -11.91 -9.38
N VAL A 203 26.88 -12.23 -8.13
CA VAL A 203 27.70 -11.98 -6.94
C VAL A 203 28.58 -13.22 -6.73
N PRO A 204 29.93 -13.08 -6.73
CA PRO A 204 30.86 -14.21 -6.59
C PRO A 204 30.76 -14.93 -5.25
#